data_AF-A0A8B8N0D9-F1
#
_entry.id   AF-A0A8B8N0D9-F1
#
_cell.length_a   1.000
_cell.length_b   1.000
_cell.length_c   1.000
_cell.angle_alpha   90.00
_cell.angle_beta   90.00
_cell.angle_gamma   90.00
#
_symmetry.space_group_name_H-M   'P 1'
#
loop_
_entity.id
_entity.type
_entity.pdbx_description
1 polymer ?
#
loop_
_entity_poly.entity_id
_entity_poly.type
_entity_poly.pdbx_seq_one_letter_code
_entity_poly.pdbx_strand_id
1 'polypeptide(L)'
;IAYFKHMVQIYLYLGGDDIRNHLEIEAHVGSVNDLTFSYSNKQLCVVTCGEDRSIKVWDAVTGAKQHSFEGHEAPVYSMCPHRKKNTEVCGSFAN
;
A
#
# COMPACT_ATOMS: atom_id res chain seq x y z
N ILE A 1 11.94 -0.32 -21.87
CA ILE A 1 11.73 0.73 -20.83
C ILE A 1 11.28 -0.02 -19.58
N ALA A 2 12.18 -0.20 -18.61
CA ALA A 2 11.88 -0.93 -17.39
C ALA A 2 11.01 -0.06 -16.49
N TYR A 3 9.70 -0.28 -16.51
CA TYR A 3 8.81 0.26 -15.48
C TYR A 3 9.13 -0.48 -14.18
N PHE A 4 9.69 0.22 -13.20
CA PHE A 4 9.94 -0.30 -11.86
C PHE A 4 8.60 -0.56 -11.15
N LYS A 5 7.95 -1.68 -11.47
CA LYS A 5 6.61 -2.06 -10.98
C LYS A 5 6.55 -2.34 -9.47
N HIS A 6 7.67 -2.27 -8.77
CA HIS A 6 7.78 -2.45 -7.32
C HIS A 6 7.67 -1.17 -6.48
N MET A 7 7.69 0.01 -7.10
CA MET A 7 7.67 1.28 -6.37
C MET A 7 6.24 1.76 -6.12
N VAL A 8 6.03 2.38 -4.96
CA VAL A 8 4.85 3.17 -4.64
C VAL A 8 5.29 4.61 -4.42
N GLN A 9 4.62 5.54 -5.11
CA GLN A 9 4.87 6.96 -4.99
C GLN A 9 3.65 7.65 -4.40
N ILE A 10 3.87 8.47 -3.38
CA ILE A 10 2.82 9.27 -2.73
C ILE A 10 3.05 10.71 -3.14
N TYR A 11 1.98 11.37 -3.58
CA TYR A 11 2.02 12.76 -4.00
C TYR A 11 1.15 13.61 -3.07
N LEU A 12 1.63 14.81 -2.74
CA LEU A 12 0.86 15.83 -2.03
C LEU A 12 0.29 16.81 -3.05
N TYR A 13 -1.03 16.96 -2.97
CA TYR A 13 -1.77 17.97 -3.72
C TYR A 13 -2.05 19.16 -2.81
N LEU A 14 -1.39 20.30 -3.08
CA LEU A 14 -1.48 21.51 -2.26
C LEU A 14 -2.45 22.56 -2.82
N GLY A 15 -3.18 22.23 -3.89
CA GLY A 15 -4.11 23.11 -4.60
C GLY A 15 -3.49 23.78 -5.83
N GLY A 16 -4.31 23.99 -6.88
CA GLY A 16 -3.83 24.42 -8.19
C GLY A 16 -3.13 23.28 -8.94
N ASP A 17 -2.17 23.59 -9.81
CA ASP A 17 -1.34 22.59 -10.53
C ASP A 17 -0.07 22.17 -9.73
N ASP A 18 0.02 22.51 -8.44
CA ASP A 18 1.18 22.14 -7.60
C ASP A 18 1.02 20.73 -7.02
N ILE A 19 1.58 19.76 -7.74
CA ILE A 19 1.70 18.35 -7.33
C ILE A 19 3.16 18.10 -6.98
N ARG A 20 3.42 17.70 -5.72
CA ARG A 20 4.78 17.37 -5.26
C ARG A 20 4.90 15.90 -4.93
N ASN A 21 5.97 15.28 -5.38
CA ASN A 21 6.36 13.96 -4.89
C ASN A 21 6.68 14.10 -3.38
N HIS A 22 5.95 13.35 -2.57
CA HIS A 22 6.09 13.36 -1.11
C HIS A 22 6.93 12.20 -0.63
N LEU A 23 6.65 10.99 -1.14
CA LEU A 23 7.40 9.77 -0.79
C LEU A 23 7.55 8.86 -1.99
N GLU A 24 8.65 8.13 -2.00
CA GLU A 24 8.93 7.04 -2.92
C GLU A 24 9.39 5.82 -2.11
N ILE A 25 8.65 4.72 -2.24
CA ILE A 25 8.78 3.53 -1.39
C ILE A 25 8.98 2.32 -2.29
N GLU A 26 10.06 1.57 -2.06
CA GLU A 26 10.25 0.25 -2.65
C GLU A 26 9.39 -0.77 -1.90
N ALA A 27 8.18 -0.99 -2.40
CA ALA A 27 7.16 -1.71 -1.66
C ALA A 27 7.33 -3.23 -1.74
N HIS A 28 7.52 -3.79 -2.93
CA HIS A 28 7.47 -5.24 -3.16
C HIS A 28 8.65 -5.76 -3.97
N VAL A 29 8.96 -7.06 -3.85
CA VAL A 29 9.88 -7.71 -4.80
C VAL A 29 9.05 -8.20 -6.00
N GLY A 30 8.94 -7.37 -7.03
CA GLY A 30 8.07 -7.63 -8.19
C GLY A 30 6.94 -6.60 -8.30
N SER A 31 5.90 -6.91 -9.08
CA SER A 31 4.81 -5.94 -9.28
C SER A 31 3.99 -5.72 -8.00
N VAL A 32 3.68 -4.45 -7.71
CA VAL A 32 2.59 -4.08 -6.81
C VAL A 32 1.29 -4.26 -7.58
N ASN A 33 0.42 -5.14 -7.10
CA ASN A 33 -0.82 -5.48 -7.78
C ASN A 33 -1.99 -4.61 -7.33
N ASP A 34 -2.02 -4.23 -6.05
CA ASP A 34 -3.08 -3.39 -5.49
C ASP A 34 -2.55 -2.55 -4.32
N LEU A 35 -3.26 -1.45 -4.05
CA LEU A 35 -2.98 -0.54 -2.94
C LEU A 35 -4.28 -0.02 -2.33
N THR A 36 -4.27 0.15 -1.01
CA THR A 36 -5.41 0.72 -0.29
C THR A 36 -4.97 1.63 0.84
N PHE A 37 -5.85 2.55 1.23
CA PHE A 37 -5.60 3.47 2.33
C PHE A 37 -6.35 3.02 3.57
N SER A 38 -5.69 3.11 4.71
CA SER A 38 -6.26 2.79 6.00
C SER A 38 -5.94 3.87 7.04
N TYR A 39 -6.85 4.12 7.97
CA TYR A 39 -6.66 4.94 9.15
C TYR A 39 -6.53 4.05 10.39
N SER A 40 -5.30 3.76 10.79
CA SER A 40 -5.02 3.07 12.05
C SER A 40 -4.62 4.08 13.11
N ASN A 41 -5.30 4.10 14.26
CA ASN A 41 -4.94 4.96 15.41
C ASN A 41 -4.76 6.47 15.08
N LYS A 42 -5.60 7.03 14.21
CA LYS A 42 -5.51 8.42 13.69
C LYS A 42 -4.30 8.69 12.78
N GLN A 43 -3.60 7.67 12.34
CA GLN A 43 -2.52 7.75 11.36
C GLN A 43 -3.01 7.19 10.03
N LEU A 44 -2.67 7.89 8.94
CA LEU A 44 -2.91 7.41 7.59
C LEU A 44 -1.82 6.39 7.23
N CYS A 45 -2.25 5.19 6.87
CA CYS A 45 -1.41 4.10 6.43
C CYS A 45 -1.76 3.75 4.97
N VAL A 46 -0.75 3.34 4.22
CA VAL A 46 -0.89 2.72 2.90
C VAL A 46 -0.67 1.24 3.07
N VAL A 47 -1.58 0.42 2.55
CA VAL A 47 -1.44 -1.03 2.49
C VAL A 47 -1.22 -1.41 1.05
N THR A 48 -0.21 -2.22 0.78
CA THR A 48 0.20 -2.64 -0.57
C THR A 48 0.25 -4.16 -0.62
N CYS A 49 -0.05 -4.73 -1.79
CA CYS A 49 0.15 -6.16 -2.03
C CYS A 49 0.79 -6.40 -3.40
N GLY A 50 1.49 -7.53 -3.55
CA GLY A 50 2.26 -7.77 -4.76
C GLY A 50 2.60 -9.23 -5.08
N GLU A 51 3.40 -9.38 -6.11
CA GLU A 51 3.92 -10.65 -6.62
C GLU A 51 4.81 -11.39 -5.62
N ASP A 52 5.41 -10.68 -4.65
CA ASP A 52 6.20 -11.28 -3.56
C ASP A 52 5.34 -12.04 -2.54
N ARG A 53 4.02 -12.15 -2.79
CA ARG A 53 3.05 -12.87 -1.95
C ARG A 53 2.96 -12.33 -0.53
N SER A 54 3.25 -11.03 -0.39
CA SER A 54 3.14 -10.33 0.87
C SER A 54 2.18 -9.17 0.76
N ILE A 55 1.63 -8.80 1.91
CA ILE A 55 0.89 -7.56 2.11
C ILE A 55 1.72 -6.71 3.07
N LYS A 56 2.01 -5.47 2.73
CA LYS A 56 2.83 -4.57 3.55
C LYS A 56 2.05 -3.33 3.92
N VAL A 57 2.28 -2.83 5.13
CA VAL A 57 1.66 -1.62 5.66
C VAL A 57 2.73 -0.58 5.89
N TRP A 58 2.48 0.62 5.39
CA TRP A 58 3.38 1.75 5.39
C TRP A 58 2.71 2.94 6.06
N ASP A 59 3.46 3.69 6.85
CA ASP A 59 3.04 4.99 7.33
C ASP A 59 3.06 5.99 6.18
N ALA A 60 1.93 6.62 5.85
CA ALA A 60 1.81 7.51 4.70
C ALA A 60 2.50 8.87 4.88
N VAL A 61 2.89 9.22 6.12
CA VAL A 61 3.56 10.49 6.45
C VAL A 61 5.07 10.32 6.35
N THR A 62 5.59 9.24 6.93
CA THR A 62 7.03 8.98 7.06
C THR A 62 7.58 8.03 6.00
N GLY A 63 6.71 7.25 5.34
CA GLY A 63 7.12 6.17 4.44
C GLY A 63 7.67 4.94 5.15
N ALA A 64 7.63 4.91 6.49
CA ALA A 64 8.16 3.79 7.27
C ALA A 64 7.27 2.55 7.13
N LYS A 65 7.89 1.39 6.89
CA LYS A 65 7.19 0.09 6.92
C LYS A 65 6.77 -0.21 8.36
N GLN A 66 5.47 -0.29 8.61
CA GLN A 66 4.90 -0.64 9.91
C GLN A 66 4.74 -2.15 10.07
N HIS A 67 4.21 -2.83 9.05
CA HIS A 67 3.94 -4.26 9.09
C HIS A 67 4.24 -4.95 7.76
N SER A 68 4.59 -6.24 7.84
CA SER A 68 4.70 -7.16 6.72
C SER A 68 3.91 -8.41 7.07
N PHE A 69 2.94 -8.75 6.23
CA PHE A 69 2.13 -9.95 6.34
C PHE A 69 2.56 -10.91 5.24
N GLU A 70 3.13 -12.02 5.68
CA GLU A 70 3.65 -13.10 4.84
C GLU A 70 2.86 -14.37 5.17
N GLY A 71 2.75 -15.29 4.22
CA GLY A 71 1.99 -16.53 4.38
C GLY A 71 1.04 -16.85 3.23
N HIS A 72 0.88 -15.93 2.27
CA HIS A 72 0.19 -16.27 1.02
C HIS A 72 1.08 -17.20 0.18
N GLU A 73 0.52 -18.32 -0.28
CA GLU A 73 1.23 -19.28 -1.14
C GLU A 73 1.32 -18.81 -2.59
N ALA A 74 0.46 -17.85 -2.97
CA ALA A 74 0.36 -17.27 -4.31
C ALA A 74 0.39 -15.73 -4.26
N PRO A 75 0.68 -15.05 -5.40
CA PRO A 75 0.62 -13.60 -5.50
C PRO A 75 -0.72 -13.04 -5.02
N VAL A 76 -0.66 -11.93 -4.30
CA VAL A 76 -1.89 -11.24 -3.87
C VAL A 76 -2.25 -10.23 -4.95
N TYR A 77 -3.42 -10.39 -5.56
CA TYR A 77 -3.83 -9.58 -6.70
C TYR A 77 -4.72 -8.40 -6.34
N SER A 78 -5.50 -8.51 -5.26
CA SER A 78 -6.37 -7.42 -4.83
C SER A 78 -6.65 -7.42 -3.34
N MET A 79 -6.87 -6.23 -2.80
CA MET A 79 -7.29 -5.98 -1.43
C MET A 79 -8.56 -5.14 -1.43
N CYS A 80 -9.55 -5.57 -0.65
CA CYS A 80 -10.76 -4.81 -0.39
C CYS A 80 -10.70 -4.24 1.03
N PRO A 81 -10.59 -2.90 1.19
CA PRO A 81 -10.71 -2.28 2.50
C PRO A 81 -12.14 -2.40 3.01
N HIS A 82 -12.36 -3.14 4.09
CA HIS A 82 -13.67 -3.21 4.72
C HIS A 82 -13.77 -2.19 5.86
N ARG A 83 -14.58 -1.13 5.66
CA ARG A 83 -14.87 -0.12 6.68
C ARG A 83 -15.98 -0.61 7.62
N LYS A 84 -15.63 -1.31 8.69
CA LYS A 84 -16.55 -1.44 9.84
C LYS A 84 -16.28 -0.26 10.77
N LYS A 85 -17.33 0.41 11.25
CA LYS A 85 -17.37 1.70 11.98
C LYS A 85 -16.35 1.95 13.13
N ASN A 86 -15.41 1.05 13.42
CA ASN A 86 -14.32 1.30 14.37
C ASN A 86 -13.05 0.45 14.15
N THR A 87 -12.91 -0.24 13.02
CA THR A 87 -11.68 -1.00 12.67
C THR A 87 -11.70 -1.32 11.18
N GLU A 88 -10.65 -0.94 10.47
CA GLU A 88 -10.45 -1.30 9.08
C GLU A 88 -9.72 -2.63 9.03
N VAL A 89 -10.38 -3.65 8.47
CA VAL A 89 -9.78 -4.97 8.24
C VAL A 89 -9.55 -5.07 6.73
N CYS A 90 -8.30 -5.24 6.31
CA CYS A 90 -7.95 -5.49 4.92
C CYS A 90 -8.32 -6.93 4.58
N GLY A 91 -9.37 -7.13 3.77
CA GLY A 91 -9.69 -8.44 3.21
C GLY A 91 -8.95 -8.61 1.88
N SER A 92 -8.11 -9.63 1.74
CA SER A 92 -7.43 -9.97 0.48
C SER A 92 -8.15 -11.11 -0.23
N PHE A 93 -8.35 -11.01 -1.54
CA PHE A 93 -8.73 -12.16 -2.38
C PHE A 93 -7.46 -12.65 -3.09
N ALA A 94 -6.96 -13.83 -2.69
CA ALA A 94 -6.00 -14.60 -3.46
C ALA A 94 -6.78 -15.70 -4.19
N ASN A 95 -6.59 -15.81 -5.50
CA ASN A 95 -7.27 -16.80 -6.34
C ASN A 95 -6.40 -18.05 -6.51
#